data_AF-A0A920SJX9-F1
#
_entry.id   AF-A0A920SJX9-F1
#
_cell.length_a   1.000
_cell.length_b   1.000
_cell.length_c   1.000
_cell.angle_alpha   90.00
_cell.angle_beta   90.00
_cell.angle_gamma   90.00
#
_symmetry.space_group_name_H-M   'P 1'
#
loop_
_entity.id
_entity.type
_entity.pdbx_description
1 polymer ?
#
loop_
_entity_poly.entity_id
_entity_poly.type
_entity_poly.pdbx_seq_one_letter_code
_entity_poly.pdbx_strand_id
1 'polypeptide(L)'
;MPMHQGEKGITGFIVPTDSPGYLSIEWKTRWASKHQTPGIFLEVEVPFENRLGEEGQGYKIALSILRGAYGIGAQAVGSLVQRSRRELIRTPT
;
A
#
# COMPACT_ATOMS: atom_id res chain seq x y z
N MET A 1 26.67 13.04 15.46
CA MET A 1 25.93 11.80 15.10
C MET A 1 24.49 12.21 14.83
N PRO A 2 23.90 11.93 13.66
CA PRO A 2 22.54 12.40 13.40
C PRO A 2 21.56 11.64 14.30
N MET A 3 20.83 12.39 15.13
CA MET A 3 19.75 11.84 15.94
C MET A 3 18.63 11.42 15.00
N HIS A 4 18.31 10.12 14.99
CA HIS A 4 17.17 9.61 14.25
C HIS A 4 15.90 10.19 14.90
N GLN A 5 15.20 11.08 14.21
CA GLN A 5 13.99 11.78 14.70
C GLN A 5 12.75 10.86 14.83
N GLY A 6 12.95 9.55 14.72
CA GLY A 6 11.90 8.53 14.85
C GLY A 6 10.70 8.84 13.95
N GLU A 7 9.51 8.65 14.51
CA GLU A 7 8.23 8.97 13.87
C GLU A 7 8.08 10.43 13.41
N LYS A 8 8.76 11.38 14.06
CA LYS A 8 8.72 12.81 13.71
C LYS A 8 9.63 13.17 12.53
N GLY A 9 10.50 12.26 12.11
CA GLY A 9 11.36 12.44 10.93
C GLY A 9 10.71 12.02 9.61
N ILE A 10 9.49 11.46 9.65
CA ILE A 10 8.83 10.91 8.46
C ILE A 10 7.87 11.95 7.88
N THR A 11 8.08 12.34 6.63
CA THR A 11 7.23 13.23 5.85
C THR A 11 6.67 12.48 4.64
N GLY A 12 5.39 12.65 4.35
CA GLY A 12 4.74 12.02 3.20
C GLY A 12 4.74 12.93 1.97
N PHE A 13 4.91 12.35 0.79
CA PHE A 13 4.84 13.06 -0.49
C PHE A 13 4.04 12.25 -1.52
N ILE A 14 3.35 12.96 -2.43
CA ILE A 14 2.74 12.38 -3.62
C ILE A 14 3.75 12.41 -4.76
N VAL A 15 4.15 11.23 -5.23
CA VAL A 15 5.07 11.09 -6.36
C VAL A 15 4.31 10.51 -7.56
N PRO A 16 4.19 11.28 -8.66
CA PRO A 16 3.67 10.77 -9.91
C PRO A 16 4.46 9.56 -10.45
N THR A 17 3.79 8.62 -11.10
CA THR A 17 4.42 7.40 -11.65
C THR A 17 5.29 7.69 -12.88
N ASP A 18 5.11 8.85 -13.50
CA ASP A 18 5.89 9.39 -14.63
C ASP A 18 7.04 10.29 -14.16
N SER A 19 7.26 10.44 -12.85
CA SER A 19 8.36 11.26 -12.34
C SER A 19 9.72 10.73 -12.81
N PRO A 20 10.61 11.61 -13.33
CA PRO A 20 11.98 11.25 -13.66
C PRO A 20 12.67 10.57 -12.47
N GLY A 21 13.28 9.40 -12.70
CA GLY A 21 13.94 8.62 -11.65
C GLY A 21 13.04 7.60 -10.93
N TYR A 22 11.72 7.60 -11.20
CA TYR A 22 10.84 6.52 -10.75
C TYR A 22 10.87 5.34 -11.74
N LEU A 23 11.16 4.14 -11.24
CA LEU A 23 11.14 2.91 -12.02
C LEU A 23 10.21 1.89 -11.38
N SER A 24 9.18 1.50 -12.12
CA SER A 24 8.25 0.44 -11.72
C SER A 24 8.78 -0.92 -12.15
N ILE A 25 8.94 -1.85 -11.21
CA ILE A 25 9.29 -3.24 -11.50
C ILE A 25 8.01 -4.06 -11.49
N GLU A 26 7.66 -4.67 -12.63
CA GLU A 26 6.55 -5.61 -12.68
C GLU A 26 6.93 -6.90 -11.94
N TRP A 27 6.24 -7.19 -10.83
CA TRP A 27 6.43 -8.43 -10.08
C TRP A 27 5.14 -9.26 -10.12
N LYS A 28 5.19 -10.38 -10.85
CA LYS A 28 4.06 -11.30 -10.97
C LYS A 28 4.03 -12.25 -9.78
N THR A 29 3.07 -12.04 -8.89
CA THR A 29 2.78 -12.98 -7.79
C THR A 29 1.89 -14.13 -8.28
N ARG A 30 1.97 -15.29 -7.62
CA ARG A 30 1.09 -16.44 -7.86
C ARG A 30 -0.39 -16.16 -7.54
N TRP A 31 -0.68 -15.06 -6.83
CA TRP A 31 -2.03 -14.53 -6.69
C TRP A 31 -2.34 -13.62 -7.87
N ALA A 32 -2.92 -14.18 -8.94
CA ALA A 32 -3.18 -13.51 -10.21
C ALA A 32 -3.95 -12.18 -10.12
N SER A 33 -4.62 -11.92 -8.99
CA SER A 33 -5.44 -10.71 -8.77
C SER A 33 -4.73 -9.59 -8.00
N LYS A 34 -3.50 -9.77 -7.52
CA LYS A 34 -2.75 -8.71 -6.83
C LYS A 34 -1.42 -8.48 -7.53
N HIS A 35 -1.38 -7.45 -8.37
CA HIS A 35 -0.13 -6.89 -8.88
C HIS A 35 0.56 -6.19 -7.70
N GLN A 36 1.55 -6.85 -7.10
CA GLN A 36 2.52 -6.17 -6.27
C GLN A 36 3.58 -5.64 -7.20
N THR A 37 3.72 -4.32 -7.30
CA THR A 37 4.68 -3.69 -8.21
C THR A 37 5.65 -2.89 -7.34
N PRO A 38 6.81 -3.46 -6.97
CA PRO A 38 7.83 -2.69 -6.28
C PRO A 38 8.32 -1.54 -7.19
N GLY A 39 8.39 -0.34 -6.62
CA GLY A 39 8.97 0.83 -7.29
C GLY A 39 10.35 1.15 -6.71
N ILE A 40 11.29 1.56 -7.56
CA ILE A 40 12.56 2.15 -7.16
C ILE A 40 12.47 3.66 -7.40
N PHE A 41 12.89 4.43 -6.40
CA PHE A 41 13.07 5.88 -6.52
C PHE A 41 14.58 6.17 -6.60
N LEU A 42 15.06 6.63 -7.75
CA LEU A 42 16.44 7.06 -7.97
C LEU A 42 16.45 8.58 -8.13
N GLU A 43 16.85 9.29 -7.07
CA GLU A 43 17.02 10.76 -7.08
C GLU A 43 15.79 11.52 -7.63
N VAL A 44 14.59 11.06 -7.27
CA VAL A 44 13.35 11.69 -7.73
C VAL A 44 13.17 13.05 -7.04
N GLU A 45 13.14 14.12 -7.83
CA GLU A 45 12.78 15.45 -7.35
C GLU A 45 11.26 15.58 -7.21
N VAL A 46 10.81 16.05 -6.04
CA VAL A 46 9.38 16.19 -5.74
C VAL A 46 9.11 17.63 -5.30
N PRO A 47 8.16 18.35 -5.93
CA PRO A 47 7.78 19.69 -5.52
C PRO A 47 7.26 19.72 -4.07
N PHE A 48 7.50 20.83 -3.37
CA PHE A 48 7.01 21.02 -2.00
C PHE A 48 5.48 20.97 -1.90
N GLU A 49 4.78 21.40 -2.95
CA GLU A 49 3.32 21.39 -3.06
C GLU A 49 2.74 19.96 -3.00
N ASN A 50 3.53 18.96 -3.36
CA ASN A 50 3.11 17.55 -3.30
C ASN A 50 3.29 16.93 -1.90
N ARG A 51 3.75 17.71 -0.92
CA ARG A 51 3.90 17.26 0.46
C ARG A 51 2.53 17.01 1.10
N LEU A 52 2.35 15.83 1.67
CA LEU A 52 1.14 15.46 2.39
C LEU A 52 1.25 15.94 3.84
N GLY A 53 0.62 17.08 4.12
CA GLY A 53 0.63 17.70 5.45
C GLY A 53 1.96 18.41 5.75
N GLU A 54 2.24 18.54 7.05
CA GLU A 54 3.47 19.18 7.53
C GLU A 54 4.64 18.20 7.67
N GLU A 55 5.85 18.75 7.73
CA GLU A 55 7.06 17.96 8.01
C GLU A 55 6.90 17.16 9.32
N GLY A 56 7.23 15.87 9.26
CA GLY A 56 7.10 14.96 10.41
C GLY A 56 5.68 14.42 10.68
N GLN A 57 4.68 14.77 9.86
CA GLN A 57 3.31 14.21 9.98
C GLN A 57 3.11 12.93 9.17
N GLY A 58 4.07 12.52 8.34
CA GLY A 58 3.94 11.39 7.43
C GLY A 58 3.59 10.08 8.13
N TYR A 59 4.20 9.83 9.31
CA TYR A 59 3.92 8.62 10.09
C TYR A 59 2.45 8.56 10.57
N LYS A 60 1.91 9.68 11.07
CA LYS A 60 0.53 9.75 11.55
C LYS A 60 -0.47 9.56 10.40
N ILE A 61 -0.18 10.15 9.24
CA ILE A 61 -0.99 10.00 8.04
C ILE A 61 -1.01 8.53 7.59
N ALA A 62 0.16 7.88 7.53
CA ALA A 62 0.28 6.47 7.17
C ALA A 62 -0.53 5.56 8.12
N LEU A 63 -0.44 5.79 9.43
CA LEU A 63 -1.23 5.05 10.42
C LEU A 63 -2.73 5.30 10.30
N SER A 64 -3.14 6.50 9.88
CA SER A 64 -4.55 6.81 9.65
C SER A 64 -5.14 5.97 8.51
N ILE A 65 -4.39 5.81 7.43
CA ILE A 65 -4.78 4.96 6.29
C ILE A 65 -4.84 3.49 6.72
N LEU A 66 -3.87 3.03 7.52
CA LEU A 66 -3.82 1.65 8.00
C LEU A 66 -5.05 1.27 8.85
N ARG A 67 -5.62 2.21 9.62
CA ARG A 67 -6.88 1.97 10.36
C ARG A 67 -8.07 1.64 9.45
N GLY A 68 -8.02 1.95 8.16
CA GLY A 68 -9.02 1.51 7.17
C GLY A 68 -8.94 0.03 6.79
N ALA A 69 -7.96 -0.73 7.28
CA ALA A 69 -7.73 -2.12 6.91
C ALA A 69 -8.83 -3.12 7.35
N TYR A 70 -9.85 -2.68 8.09
CA TYR A 70 -11.04 -3.49 8.38
C TYR A 70 -11.67 -4.07 7.10
N GLY A 71 -11.61 -3.33 5.99
CA GLY A 71 -12.08 -3.81 4.68
C GLY A 71 -11.31 -5.02 4.15
N ILE A 72 -10.04 -5.22 4.53
CA ILE A 72 -9.26 -6.39 4.14
C ILE A 72 -9.73 -7.63 4.93
N GLY A 73 -9.99 -7.46 6.23
CA GLY A 73 -10.54 -8.52 7.07
C GLY A 73 -11.93 -8.98 6.60
N ALA A 74 -12.82 -8.04 6.30
CA ALA A 74 -14.15 -8.33 5.78
C ALA A 74 -14.10 -9.10 4.43
N GLN A 75 -13.20 -8.69 3.52
CA GLN A 75 -13.00 -9.38 2.24
C GLN A 75 -12.49 -10.81 2.40
N ALA A 76 -11.59 -11.05 3.37
CA ALA A 76 -11.08 -12.38 3.65
C ALA A 76 -12.19 -13.33 4.12
N VAL A 77 -13.01 -12.88 5.09
CA VAL A 77 -14.15 -13.66 5.61
C VAL A 77 -15.19 -13.91 4.52
N GLY A 78 -15.57 -12.86 3.77
CA GLY A 78 -16.52 -12.99 2.67
C GLY A 78 -16.06 -14.02 1.63
N SER A 79 -14.81 -13.92 1.19
CA SER A 79 -14.25 -14.84 0.18
C SER A 79 -14.22 -16.30 0.66
N LEU A 80 -13.86 -16.54 1.92
CA LEU A 80 -13.87 -17.87 2.53
C LEU A 80 -15.28 -18.45 2.59
N VAL A 81 -16.24 -17.69 3.12
CA VAL A 81 -17.64 -18.13 3.25
C VAL A 81 -18.29 -18.38 1.88
N GLN A 82 -18.07 -17.48 0.91
CA GLN A 82 -18.57 -17.66 -0.46
C GLN A 82 -18.02 -18.94 -1.09
N ARG A 83 -16.73 -19.25 -0.85
CA ARG A 83 -16.08 -20.44 -1.40
C ARG A 83 -16.60 -21.71 -0.76
N SER A 84 -16.66 -21.78 0.57
CA SER A 84 -17.21 -22.94 1.28
C SER A 84 -18.66 -23.21 0.88
N ARG A 85 -19.48 -22.16 0.72
CA ARG A 85 -20.88 -22.32 0.27
C ARG A 85 -20.97 -22.86 -1.15
N ARG A 86 -20.09 -22.43 -2.05
CA ARG A 86 -20.03 -22.94 -3.43
C ARG A 86 -19.62 -24.40 -3.49
N GLU A 87 -18.70 -24.83 -2.63
CA GLU A 87 -18.26 -26.22 -2.54
C GLU A 87 -19.38 -27.12 -2.01
N LEU A 88 -20.12 -26.71 -0.97
CA LEU A 88 -21.27 -27.45 -0.42
C LEU A 88 -22.42 -27.69 -1.42
N ILE A 89 -22.67 -26.75 -2.33
CA ILE A 89 -23.75 -26.87 -3.35
C ILE A 89 -23.30 -27.73 -4.54
N ARG A 90 -21.98 -27.96 -4.71
CA ARG A 90 -21.41 -28.67 -5.86
C ARG A 90 -21.12 -30.14 -5.61
N THR A 91 -21.13 -30.62 -4.37
CA THR A 91 -20.94 -32.04 -4.07
C THR A 91 -22.22 -32.81 -4.44
N PRO A 92 -22.22 -33.66 -5.48
CA PRO A 92 -23.35 -34.53 -5.75
C PRO A 92 -23.40 -35.62 -4.67
N THR A 93 -24.60 -35.87 -4.16
CA THR A 93 -24.93 -37.11 -3.44
C THR A 93 -25.20 -38.21 -4.45
#